data_AF-A0A7Y4SL03-F1
#
_entry.id   AF-A0A7Y4SL03-F1
#
_cell.length_a   1.000
_cell.length_b   1.000
_cell.length_c   1.000
_cell.angle_alpha   90.00
_cell.angle_beta   90.00
_cell.angle_gamma   90.00
#
_symmetry.space_group_name_H-M   'P 1'
#
loop_
_entity.id
_entity.type
_entity.pdbx_description
1 polymer ?
#
loop_
_entity_poly.entity_id
_entity_poly.type
_entity_poly.pdbx_seq_one_letter_code
_entity_poly.pdbx_strand_id
1 'polypeptide(L)'
;MTIAELLIAAVIASGLIATLFGIADPLQGLFDAQLELAEMHQRLRTGVHAIERDLLAAGPPIMPYRAGARRSDPSLGIYYRDDTISMVSAPWGDRAITSDTYYLRRGSVSGTSQLMHYDGAETDAPVVDHVVGLAFEYVDEVGLSIDPAALQDGPWLPGDVTSGAFDADLLRIRHVRVTLRVQASRETLRGPAGTLFTHGGSAASIGRYLPDREVNIEIAPRNLDRD
;
A
#
# COMPACT_ATOMS: atom_id res chain seq x y z
N MET A 1 51.32 -21.00 -39.20
CA MET A 1 50.24 -21.20 -38.23
C MET A 1 49.75 -22.63 -38.34
N THR A 2 49.90 -23.41 -37.27
CA THR A 2 49.56 -24.84 -37.24
C THR A 2 48.15 -25.05 -36.69
N ILE A 3 47.52 -26.18 -37.00
CA ILE A 3 46.19 -26.55 -36.45
C ILE A 3 46.20 -26.56 -34.92
N ALA A 4 47.33 -26.94 -34.29
CA ALA A 4 47.49 -26.94 -32.84
C ALA A 4 47.42 -25.53 -32.23
N GLU A 5 48.07 -24.54 -32.85
CA GLU A 5 47.99 -23.14 -32.41
C GLU A 5 46.56 -22.60 -32.52
N LEU A 6 45.84 -22.98 -33.58
CA LEU A 6 44.46 -22.55 -33.82
C LEU A 6 43.50 -23.13 -32.76
N LEU A 7 43.71 -24.39 -32.35
CA LEU A 7 42.95 -25.03 -31.27
C LEU A 7 43.23 -24.41 -29.89
N ILE A 8 44.50 -24.13 -29.58
CA ILE A 8 44.87 -23.48 -28.31
C ILE A 8 44.27 -22.07 -28.24
N ALA A 9 44.38 -21.30 -29.34
CA ALA A 9 43.78 -19.97 -29.42
C ALA A 9 42.25 -20.02 -29.26
N ALA A 10 41.58 -21.00 -29.87
CA ALA A 10 40.14 -21.16 -29.75
C ALA A 10 39.71 -21.48 -28.30
N VAL A 11 40.40 -22.39 -27.61
CA VAL A 11 40.10 -22.75 -26.21
C VAL A 11 40.31 -21.54 -25.29
N ILE A 12 41.40 -20.79 -25.46
CA ILE A 12 41.66 -19.58 -24.67
C ILE A 12 40.59 -18.53 -24.93
N ALA A 13 40.24 -18.28 -26.20
CA ALA A 13 39.21 -17.31 -26.56
C ALA A 13 37.84 -17.69 -25.96
N SER A 14 37.43 -18.96 -26.05
CA SER A 14 36.20 -19.45 -25.42
C SER A 14 36.25 -19.33 -23.89
N GLY A 15 37.39 -19.63 -23.26
CA GLY A 15 37.58 -19.46 -21.82
C GLY A 15 37.41 -18.00 -21.38
N LEU A 16 38.03 -17.07 -22.11
CA LEU A 16 37.93 -15.63 -21.86
C LEU A 16 36.48 -15.13 -22.00
N ILE A 17 35.78 -15.58 -23.05
CA ILE A 17 34.37 -15.26 -23.27
C ILE A 17 33.50 -15.78 -22.11
N ALA A 18 33.71 -17.02 -21.66
CA ALA A 18 32.96 -17.59 -20.53
C ALA A 18 33.19 -16.81 -19.22
N THR A 19 34.43 -16.39 -18.93
CA THR A 19 34.71 -15.53 -17.78
C THR A 19 34.03 -14.16 -17.87
N LEU A 20 33.97 -13.56 -19.08
CA LEU A 20 33.29 -12.29 -19.27
C LEU A 20 31.78 -12.40 -19.01
N PHE A 21 31.13 -13.48 -19.49
CA PHE A 21 29.73 -13.75 -19.19
C PHE A 21 29.47 -13.96 -17.69
N GLY A 22 30.39 -14.63 -16.99
CA GLY A 22 30.32 -14.79 -15.53
C GLY A 22 30.33 -13.47 -14.73
N ILE A 23 30.86 -12.39 -15.31
CA ILE A 23 30.89 -11.04 -14.71
C ILE A 23 29.70 -10.18 -15.16
N ALA A 24 29.22 -10.36 -16.40
CA ALA A 24 28.12 -9.57 -16.96
C ALA A 24 26.77 -9.85 -16.27
N ASP A 25 26.45 -11.10 -15.96
CA ASP A 25 25.16 -11.49 -15.36
C ASP A 25 24.93 -10.90 -13.94
N PRO A 26 25.93 -10.86 -13.04
CA PRO A 26 25.82 -10.13 -11.78
C PRO A 26 25.52 -8.65 -11.95
N LEU A 27 26.15 -7.99 -12.94
CA LEU A 27 25.97 -6.56 -13.17
C LEU A 27 24.55 -6.23 -13.63
N GLN A 28 23.98 -7.01 -14.54
CA GLN A 28 22.58 -6.83 -14.96
C GLN A 28 21.61 -6.97 -13.79
N GLY A 29 21.80 -7.99 -12.94
CA GLY A 29 20.96 -8.20 -11.76
C GLY A 29 21.02 -7.05 -10.75
N LEU A 30 22.18 -6.39 -10.60
CA LEU A 30 22.32 -5.22 -9.75
C LEU A 30 21.56 -4.01 -10.31
N PHE A 31 21.64 -3.77 -11.63
CA PHE A 31 20.88 -2.69 -12.26
C PHE A 31 19.38 -2.91 -12.18
N ASP A 32 18.91 -4.14 -12.40
CA ASP A 32 17.49 -4.49 -12.26
C ASP A 32 16.99 -4.26 -10.83
N ALA A 33 17.76 -4.66 -9.82
CA ALA A 33 17.42 -4.44 -8.42
C ALA A 33 17.42 -2.95 -8.04
N GLN A 34 18.36 -2.16 -8.57
CA GLN A 34 18.41 -0.71 -8.35
C GLN A 34 17.21 0.00 -8.99
N LEU A 35 16.85 -0.38 -10.22
CA LEU A 35 15.70 0.18 -10.92
C LEU A 35 14.39 -0.17 -10.19
N GLU A 36 14.22 -1.43 -9.80
CA GLU A 36 13.04 -1.88 -9.06
C GLU A 36 12.94 -1.18 -7.69
N LEU A 37 14.07 -0.97 -7.00
CA LEU A 37 14.08 -0.22 -5.74
C LEU A 37 13.64 1.24 -5.94
N ALA A 38 14.07 1.89 -7.03
CA ALA A 38 13.62 3.25 -7.35
C ALA A 38 12.12 3.28 -7.66
N GLU A 39 11.62 2.29 -8.39
CA GLU A 39 10.18 2.14 -8.67
C GLU A 39 9.37 1.93 -7.39
N MET A 40 9.81 1.04 -6.50
CA MET A 40 9.15 0.80 -5.20
C MET A 40 9.06 2.08 -4.36
N HIS A 41 10.13 2.88 -4.32
CA HIS A 41 10.09 4.18 -3.64
C HIS A 41 9.10 5.15 -4.29
N GLN A 42 9.04 5.19 -5.62
CA GLN A 42 8.07 6.01 -6.33
C GLN A 42 6.63 5.56 -6.04
N ARG A 43 6.38 4.24 -6.02
CA ARG A 43 5.08 3.66 -5.66
C ARG A 43 4.68 4.00 -4.23
N LEU A 44 5.59 3.86 -3.27
CA LEU A 44 5.35 4.30 -1.89
C LEU A 44 5.03 5.79 -1.82
N ARG A 45 5.81 6.64 -2.51
CA ARG A 45 5.58 8.08 -2.54
C ARG A 45 4.21 8.41 -3.12
N THR A 46 3.82 7.80 -4.23
CA THR A 46 2.52 8.03 -4.87
C THR A 46 1.39 7.60 -3.94
N GLY A 47 1.48 6.42 -3.31
CA GLY A 47 0.44 5.91 -2.41
C GLY A 47 0.29 6.76 -1.15
N VAL A 48 1.42 7.10 -0.51
CA VAL A 48 1.45 7.99 0.65
C VAL A 48 0.86 9.36 0.30
N HIS A 49 1.29 9.97 -0.79
CA HIS A 49 0.83 11.30 -1.17
C HIS A 49 -0.67 11.33 -1.50
N ALA A 50 -1.21 10.27 -2.10
CA ALA A 50 -2.66 10.17 -2.36
C ALA A 50 -3.45 10.15 -1.05
N ILE A 51 -3.10 9.24 -0.13
CA ILE A 51 -3.74 9.13 1.18
C ILE A 51 -3.58 10.42 1.98
N GLU A 52 -2.36 10.96 2.07
CA GLU A 52 -2.07 12.17 2.82
C GLU A 52 -2.86 13.38 2.32
N ARG A 53 -2.94 13.57 0.99
CA ARG A 53 -3.65 14.70 0.40
C ARG A 53 -5.11 14.72 0.84
N ASP A 54 -5.80 13.59 0.70
CA ASP A 54 -7.22 13.52 1.00
C ASP A 54 -7.45 13.54 2.52
N LEU A 55 -6.50 12.99 3.29
CA LEU A 55 -6.62 12.90 4.74
C LEU A 55 -6.37 14.23 5.41
N LEU A 56 -5.51 15.07 4.84
CA LEU A 56 -5.39 16.46 5.26
C LEU A 56 -6.65 17.28 4.97
N ALA A 57 -7.43 16.92 3.94
CA ALA A 57 -8.68 17.56 3.57
C ALA A 57 -9.91 16.98 4.31
N ALA A 58 -9.78 15.79 4.89
CA ALA A 58 -10.87 15.10 5.58
C ALA A 58 -11.37 15.90 6.79
N GLY A 59 -12.69 15.97 6.93
CA GLY A 59 -13.40 16.38 8.13
C GLY A 59 -13.95 15.18 8.90
N PRO A 60 -14.58 15.41 10.06
CA PRO A 60 -15.15 14.34 10.87
C PRO A 60 -16.45 13.80 10.26
N PRO A 61 -16.77 12.49 10.41
CA PRO A 61 -15.92 11.44 11.00
C PRO A 61 -14.93 10.83 10.00
N ILE A 62 -13.86 10.24 10.52
CA ILE A 62 -13.00 9.29 9.81
C ILE A 62 -13.47 7.88 10.17
N MET A 63 -13.69 7.04 9.17
CA MET A 63 -14.37 5.74 9.32
C MET A 63 -13.44 4.57 8.95
N PRO A 64 -13.27 3.55 9.81
CA PRO A 64 -12.43 2.38 9.55
C PRO A 64 -13.13 1.32 8.68
N TYR A 65 -13.92 1.73 7.70
CA TYR A 65 -14.72 0.84 6.87
C TYR A 65 -15.13 1.57 5.60
N ARG A 66 -15.52 0.84 4.55
CA ARG A 66 -15.98 1.46 3.30
C ARG A 66 -17.33 2.14 3.49
N ALA A 67 -17.37 3.46 3.37
CA ALA A 67 -18.57 4.28 3.35
C ALA A 67 -18.84 4.84 1.94
N GLY A 68 -20.10 4.78 1.50
CA GLY A 68 -20.52 5.35 0.22
C GLY A 68 -21.90 4.89 -0.22
N ALA A 69 -22.34 5.36 -1.38
CA ALA A 69 -23.65 5.06 -1.95
C ALA A 69 -23.80 3.60 -2.36
N ARG A 70 -22.70 2.95 -2.77
CA ARG A 70 -22.67 1.52 -3.12
C ARG A 70 -21.56 0.78 -2.38
N ARG A 71 -21.76 -0.53 -2.19
CA ARG A 71 -20.82 -1.44 -1.52
C ARG A 71 -20.36 -0.91 -0.14
N SER A 72 -21.28 -0.28 0.58
CA SER A 72 -21.04 0.26 1.91
C SER A 72 -20.93 -0.89 2.89
N ASP A 73 -19.82 -0.99 3.61
CA ASP A 73 -19.55 -2.01 4.62
C ASP A 73 -20.60 -2.00 5.77
N PRO A 74 -21.11 -0.83 6.24
CA PRO A 74 -22.22 -0.77 7.19
C PRO A 74 -23.48 -1.51 6.75
N SER A 75 -23.79 -1.55 5.44
CA SER A 75 -24.95 -2.31 4.93
C SER A 75 -24.81 -3.83 5.11
N LEU A 76 -23.59 -4.29 5.38
CA LEU A 76 -23.24 -5.68 5.64
C LEU A 76 -22.91 -5.92 7.13
N GLY A 77 -23.08 -4.92 7.99
CA GLY A 77 -22.74 -4.98 9.41
C GLY A 77 -21.23 -4.95 9.70
N ILE A 78 -20.42 -4.44 8.77
CA ILE A 78 -18.97 -4.31 8.92
C ILE A 78 -18.64 -2.86 9.27
N TYR A 79 -18.13 -2.63 10.48
CA TYR A 79 -17.81 -1.30 11.03
C TYR A 79 -16.34 -1.12 11.37
N TYR A 80 -15.50 -2.13 11.12
CA TYR A 80 -14.07 -2.00 11.29
C TYR A 80 -13.31 -2.93 10.36
N ARG A 81 -12.28 -2.36 9.73
CA ARG A 81 -11.30 -3.01 8.87
C ARG A 81 -9.98 -2.28 9.09
N ASP A 82 -8.93 -3.04 9.37
CA ASP A 82 -7.58 -2.51 9.56
C ASP A 82 -7.00 -1.92 8.27
N ASP A 83 -7.41 -2.45 7.12
CA ASP A 83 -6.89 -2.13 5.79
C ASP A 83 -7.75 -1.15 4.98
N THR A 84 -8.71 -0.48 5.61
CA THR A 84 -9.67 0.41 4.94
C THR A 84 -9.89 1.68 5.74
N ILE A 85 -9.93 2.82 5.06
CA ILE A 85 -10.28 4.11 5.63
C ILE A 85 -11.22 4.85 4.70
N SER A 86 -12.34 5.33 5.23
CA SER A 86 -13.26 6.24 4.56
C SER A 86 -13.26 7.60 5.23
N MET A 87 -13.36 8.62 4.41
CA MET A 87 -13.05 9.99 4.76
C MET A 87 -14.10 10.87 4.13
N VAL A 88 -14.61 11.80 4.92
CA VAL A 88 -15.63 12.72 4.46
C VAL A 88 -14.95 14.06 4.16
N SER A 89 -14.95 14.47 2.90
CA SER A 89 -14.42 15.76 2.49
C SER A 89 -15.56 16.68 2.05
N ALA A 90 -15.55 17.92 2.55
CA ALA A 90 -16.41 18.99 2.04
C ALA A 90 -15.54 19.89 1.16
N PRO A 91 -15.66 19.85 -0.17
CA PRO A 91 -14.93 20.73 -1.05
C PRO A 91 -15.22 22.20 -0.69
N TRP A 92 -14.20 23.06 -0.76
CA TRP A 92 -14.39 24.49 -0.48
C TRP A 92 -15.47 25.06 -1.40
N GLY A 93 -16.58 25.52 -0.81
CA GLY A 93 -17.64 26.25 -1.52
C GLY A 93 -18.77 25.41 -2.11
N ASP A 94 -18.70 24.08 -2.01
CA ASP A 94 -19.80 23.18 -2.40
C ASP A 94 -20.34 22.43 -1.18
N ARG A 95 -21.66 22.24 -1.11
CA ARG A 95 -22.31 21.49 -0.01
C ARG A 95 -22.31 19.99 -0.27
N ALA A 96 -21.81 19.56 -1.43
CA ALA A 96 -21.68 18.16 -1.78
C ALA A 96 -20.55 17.53 -0.97
N ILE A 97 -20.93 16.79 0.05
CA ILE A 97 -20.02 15.93 0.80
C ILE A 97 -19.54 14.81 -0.13
N THR A 98 -18.23 14.71 -0.36
CA THR A 98 -17.59 13.59 -1.07
C THR A 98 -17.05 12.59 -0.05
N SER A 99 -17.25 11.31 -0.30
CA SER A 99 -16.74 10.23 0.54
C SER A 99 -15.59 9.56 -0.19
N ASP A 100 -14.37 9.79 0.25
CA ASP A 100 -13.18 9.17 -0.32
C ASP A 100 -12.82 7.96 0.52
N THR A 101 -12.58 6.81 -0.12
CA THR A 101 -12.21 5.58 0.60
C THR A 101 -10.97 4.96 0.01
N TYR A 102 -9.99 4.69 0.86
CA TYR A 102 -8.80 3.91 0.51
C TYR A 102 -8.90 2.52 1.11
N TYR A 103 -8.60 1.49 0.32
CA TYR A 103 -8.58 0.11 0.81
C TYR A 103 -7.57 -0.75 0.05
N LEU A 104 -7.13 -1.83 0.71
CA LEU A 104 -6.30 -2.84 0.07
C LEU A 104 -7.15 -3.86 -0.68
N ARG A 105 -7.07 -3.84 -2.01
CA ARG A 105 -7.55 -4.97 -2.82
C ARG A 105 -6.46 -6.02 -2.88
N ARG A 106 -6.62 -7.10 -2.14
CA ARG A 106 -5.74 -8.27 -2.27
C ARG A 106 -6.05 -8.97 -3.60
N GLY A 107 -5.02 -9.21 -4.41
CA GLY A 107 -5.15 -10.00 -5.61
C GLY A 107 -5.49 -11.45 -5.28
N SER A 108 -6.17 -12.14 -6.19
CA SER A 108 -6.20 -13.61 -6.17
C SER A 108 -4.79 -14.17 -6.46
N VAL A 109 -4.60 -15.49 -6.42
CA VAL A 109 -3.31 -16.20 -6.57
C VAL A 109 -2.47 -15.76 -7.79
N SER A 110 -3.07 -15.10 -8.79
CA SER A 110 -2.43 -14.53 -9.98
C SER A 110 -2.71 -13.03 -10.22
N GLY A 111 -3.40 -12.34 -9.30
CA GLY A 111 -3.73 -10.93 -9.39
C GLY A 111 -2.79 -10.04 -8.58
N THR A 112 -2.58 -8.82 -9.05
CA THR A 112 -1.78 -7.83 -8.33
C THR A 112 -2.58 -7.26 -7.17
N SER A 113 -2.04 -7.31 -5.95
CA SER A 113 -2.60 -6.59 -4.81
C SER A 113 -2.37 -5.09 -4.97
N GLN A 114 -3.40 -4.28 -4.73
CA GLN A 114 -3.44 -2.87 -5.10
C GLN A 114 -4.04 -2.01 -4.00
N LEU A 115 -3.46 -0.83 -3.79
CA LEU A 115 -4.15 0.25 -3.10
C LEU A 115 -5.21 0.80 -4.03
N MET A 116 -6.46 0.75 -3.60
CA MET A 116 -7.60 1.26 -4.34
C MET A 116 -8.11 2.55 -3.70
N HIS A 117 -8.60 3.46 -4.53
CA HIS A 117 -9.37 4.63 -4.13
C HIS A 117 -10.80 4.48 -4.66
N TYR A 118 -11.78 4.74 -3.79
CA TYR A 118 -13.19 4.72 -4.10
C TYR A 118 -13.79 6.09 -3.82
N ASP A 119 -14.46 6.65 -4.83
CA ASP A 119 -15.05 8.00 -4.82
C ASP A 119 -16.35 8.13 -4.00
N GLY A 120 -16.77 7.07 -3.32
CA GLY A 120 -17.99 7.05 -2.53
C GLY A 120 -19.27 6.85 -3.34
N ALA A 121 -19.17 6.70 -4.67
CA ALA A 121 -20.31 6.50 -5.56
C ALA A 121 -20.29 5.11 -6.22
N GLU A 122 -19.45 4.92 -7.22
CA GLU A 122 -19.32 3.67 -8.00
C GLU A 122 -17.88 3.38 -8.44
N THR A 123 -17.01 4.38 -8.43
CA THR A 123 -15.73 4.28 -9.14
C THR A 123 -14.64 3.78 -8.21
N ASP A 124 -14.14 2.58 -8.47
CA ASP A 124 -12.93 2.03 -7.85
C ASP A 124 -11.73 2.23 -8.78
N ALA A 125 -10.77 3.07 -8.40
CA ALA A 125 -9.56 3.35 -9.16
C ALA A 125 -8.31 2.77 -8.47
N PRO A 126 -7.43 2.04 -9.18
CA PRO A 126 -6.16 1.62 -8.62
C PRO A 126 -5.21 2.82 -8.50
N VAL A 127 -4.60 2.99 -7.33
CA VAL A 127 -3.66 4.07 -7.02
C VAL A 127 -2.22 3.56 -7.14
N VAL A 128 -1.94 2.42 -6.52
CA VAL A 128 -0.60 1.80 -6.49
C VAL A 128 -0.72 0.29 -6.58
N ASP A 129 0.17 -0.29 -7.38
CA ASP A 129 0.28 -1.73 -7.58
C ASP A 129 1.31 -2.39 -6.65
N HIS A 130 1.11 -3.69 -6.43
CA HIS A 130 1.92 -4.56 -5.58
C HIS A 130 2.04 -4.05 -4.14
N VAL A 131 0.92 -3.56 -3.61
CA VAL A 131 0.77 -3.23 -2.18
C VAL A 131 0.45 -4.53 -1.44
N VAL A 132 1.27 -4.89 -0.47
CA VAL A 132 1.15 -6.15 0.28
C VAL A 132 0.76 -5.97 1.73
N GLY A 133 0.85 -4.74 2.23
CA GLY A 133 0.37 -4.35 3.55
C GLY A 133 -0.19 -2.93 3.50
N LEU A 134 -1.35 -2.77 4.10
CA LEU A 134 -1.98 -1.49 4.37
C LEU A 134 -2.64 -1.63 5.74
N ALA A 135 -2.33 -0.72 6.65
CA ALA A 135 -3.00 -0.67 7.94
C ALA A 135 -3.20 0.77 8.39
N PHE A 136 -4.33 1.02 9.05
CA PHE A 136 -4.69 2.28 9.66
C PHE A 136 -4.86 2.08 11.17
N GLU A 137 -4.10 2.86 11.93
CA GLU A 137 -4.23 2.95 13.37
C GLU A 137 -4.76 4.35 13.73
N TYR A 138 -5.76 4.38 14.60
CA TYR A 138 -6.47 5.60 14.97
C TYR A 138 -6.02 6.08 16.33
N VAL A 139 -5.73 7.37 16.41
CA VAL A 139 -5.08 7.98 17.56
C VAL A 139 -5.90 9.19 18.02
N ASP A 140 -6.11 9.29 19.32
CA ASP A 140 -6.88 10.36 19.96
C ASP A 140 -6.07 11.65 20.15
N GLU A 141 -6.69 12.64 20.79
CA GLU A 141 -6.08 13.94 21.09
C GLU A 141 -4.81 13.86 21.96
N VAL A 142 -4.72 12.85 22.82
CA VAL A 142 -3.56 12.68 23.72
C VAL A 142 -2.47 11.80 23.10
N GLY A 143 -2.62 11.39 21.83
CA GLY A 143 -1.65 10.59 21.10
C GLY A 143 -1.73 9.09 21.40
N LEU A 144 -2.80 8.63 22.05
CA LEU A 144 -3.02 7.22 22.37
C LEU A 144 -3.80 6.52 21.27
N SER A 145 -3.39 5.28 21.00
CA SER A 145 -4.11 4.38 20.08
C SER A 145 -5.48 4.06 20.65
N ILE A 146 -6.51 4.20 19.83
CA ILE A 146 -7.89 3.86 20.20
C ILE A 146 -8.11 2.38 19.89
N ASP A 147 -8.65 1.63 20.85
CA ASP A 147 -9.04 0.23 20.65
C ASP A 147 -10.08 0.14 19.51
N PRO A 148 -9.86 -0.69 18.48
CA PRO A 148 -10.84 -0.94 17.43
C PRO A 148 -12.24 -1.27 17.94
N ALA A 149 -12.36 -1.95 19.09
CA ALA A 149 -13.65 -2.30 19.67
C ALA A 149 -14.45 -1.07 20.12
N ALA A 150 -13.75 0.00 20.54
CA ALA A 150 -14.34 1.26 20.97
C ALA A 150 -14.71 2.18 19.79
N LEU A 151 -14.51 1.75 18.54
CA LEU A 151 -14.94 2.49 17.34
C LEU A 151 -16.23 1.90 16.74
N GLN A 152 -16.81 0.90 17.42
CA GLN A 152 -17.95 0.13 16.95
C GLN A 152 -18.87 -0.37 18.09
N ASP A 153 -18.70 0.12 19.32
CA ASP A 153 -19.49 -0.23 20.50
C ASP A 153 -20.73 0.66 20.69
N GLY A 154 -20.79 1.78 19.98
CA GLY A 154 -21.82 2.81 20.06
C GLY A 154 -21.56 3.78 21.22
N PRO A 155 -22.22 4.94 21.22
CA PRO A 155 -23.52 5.19 20.59
C PRO A 155 -23.43 5.57 19.11
N TRP A 156 -24.34 5.03 18.31
CA TRP A 156 -24.45 5.32 16.87
C TRP A 156 -25.08 6.70 16.64
N LEU A 157 -24.51 7.48 15.70
CA LEU A 157 -25.00 8.78 15.26
C LEU A 157 -25.37 8.70 13.77
N PRO A 158 -26.60 9.11 13.36
CA PRO A 158 -27.66 9.70 14.18
C PRO A 158 -28.62 8.64 14.78
N GLY A 159 -28.32 8.13 15.98
CA GLY A 159 -29.26 7.44 16.88
C GLY A 159 -29.71 6.02 16.52
N ASP A 160 -29.52 5.60 15.27
CA ASP A 160 -29.78 4.23 14.79
C ASP A 160 -28.65 3.76 13.87
N VAL A 161 -28.69 2.51 13.40
CA VAL A 161 -27.65 1.89 12.55
C VAL A 161 -28.03 2.00 11.05
N THR A 162 -28.91 2.93 10.69
CA THR A 162 -29.33 3.10 9.28
C THR A 162 -28.20 3.66 8.41
N SER A 163 -28.41 3.70 7.09
CA SER A 163 -27.41 4.15 6.12
C SER A 163 -26.85 5.54 6.48
N GLY A 164 -25.58 5.56 6.88
CA GLY A 164 -24.87 6.79 7.29
C GLY A 164 -24.64 6.91 8.79
N ALA A 165 -25.10 5.94 9.59
CA ALA A 165 -24.79 5.86 10.99
C ALA A 165 -23.32 5.51 11.23
N PHE A 166 -22.72 6.14 12.23
CA PHE A 166 -21.35 5.89 12.65
C PHE A 166 -21.21 6.01 14.16
N ASP A 167 -20.19 5.38 14.74
CA ASP A 167 -19.96 5.45 16.18
C ASP A 167 -19.51 6.85 16.62
N ALA A 168 -20.09 7.39 17.68
CA ALA A 168 -19.69 8.68 18.25
C ALA A 168 -18.20 8.72 18.61
N ASP A 169 -17.61 7.58 18.97
CA ASP A 169 -16.18 7.49 19.29
C ASP A 169 -15.26 7.77 18.08
N LEU A 170 -15.75 7.64 16.84
CA LEU A 170 -14.99 8.08 15.65
C LEU A 170 -14.68 9.59 15.68
N LEU A 171 -15.46 10.39 16.40
CA LEU A 171 -15.22 11.83 16.56
C LEU A 171 -14.04 12.14 17.48
N ARG A 172 -13.50 11.14 18.19
CA ARG A 172 -12.30 11.29 19.05
C ARG A 172 -11.00 11.16 18.26
N ILE A 173 -11.05 10.65 17.03
CA ILE A 173 -9.88 10.50 16.17
C ILE A 173 -9.31 11.88 15.88
N ARG A 174 -8.00 12.05 16.10
CA ARG A 174 -7.25 13.29 15.80
C ARG A 174 -6.05 13.02 14.91
N HIS A 175 -5.43 11.85 15.03
CA HIS A 175 -4.33 11.41 14.20
C HIS A 175 -4.65 10.05 13.61
N VAL A 176 -4.11 9.80 12.42
CA VAL A 176 -4.14 8.47 11.80
C VAL A 176 -2.71 8.09 11.46
N ARG A 177 -2.29 6.93 11.97
CA ARG A 177 -1.03 6.30 11.58
C ARG A 177 -1.32 5.35 10.43
N VAL A 178 -0.61 5.55 9.33
CA VAL A 178 -0.74 4.77 8.10
C VAL A 178 0.52 3.94 7.92
N THR A 179 0.34 2.63 7.82
CA THR A 179 1.39 1.69 7.42
C THR A 179 1.15 1.28 5.98
N LEU A 180 2.11 1.51 5.09
CA LEU A 180 2.04 1.08 3.69
C LEU A 180 3.27 0.25 3.35
N ARG A 181 3.05 -0.99 2.91
CA ARG A 181 4.11 -1.94 2.51
C ARG A 181 3.94 -2.34 1.05
N VAL A 182 4.97 -2.14 0.25
CA VAL A 182 5.03 -2.55 -1.15
C VAL A 182 6.07 -3.65 -1.36
N GLN A 183 5.79 -4.55 -2.29
CA GLN A 183 6.74 -5.58 -2.74
C GLN A 183 7.34 -5.22 -4.10
N ALA A 184 8.45 -5.86 -4.42
CA ALA A 184 9.00 -5.87 -5.78
C ALA A 184 7.97 -6.47 -6.75
N SER A 185 7.76 -5.82 -7.88
CA SER A 185 6.86 -6.27 -8.95
C SER A 185 7.37 -7.57 -9.59
N ARG A 186 8.70 -7.69 -9.72
CA ARG A 186 9.37 -8.83 -10.33
C ARG A 186 9.58 -9.97 -9.35
N GLU A 187 9.07 -11.15 -9.67
CA GLU A 187 9.33 -12.38 -8.90
C GLU A 187 10.80 -12.77 -8.88
N THR A 188 11.56 -12.45 -9.94
CA THR A 188 12.99 -12.77 -10.05
C THR A 188 13.88 -11.99 -9.09
N LEU A 189 13.32 -10.98 -8.42
CA LEU A 189 13.98 -10.19 -7.37
C LEU A 189 13.47 -10.54 -5.98
N ARG A 190 12.50 -11.44 -5.86
CA ARG A 190 11.91 -11.86 -4.59
C ARG A 190 12.48 -13.20 -4.14
N GLY A 191 12.86 -13.28 -2.87
CA GLY A 191 13.27 -14.53 -2.22
C GLY A 191 12.06 -15.38 -1.79
N PRO A 192 12.28 -16.48 -1.06
CA PRO A 192 11.19 -17.27 -0.49
C PRO A 192 10.27 -16.43 0.42
N ALA A 193 8.98 -16.77 0.45
CA ALA A 193 8.03 -16.12 1.34
C ALA A 193 8.46 -16.24 2.81
N GLY A 194 8.30 -15.17 3.57
CA GLY A 194 8.73 -15.09 4.97
C GLY A 194 8.79 -13.64 5.46
N THR A 195 9.62 -13.36 6.47
CA THR A 195 9.69 -12.04 7.11
C THR A 195 9.97 -10.90 6.13
N LEU A 196 10.87 -11.13 5.18
CA LEU A 196 11.31 -10.13 4.19
C LEU A 196 10.40 -10.04 2.96
N PHE A 197 9.57 -11.05 2.71
CA PHE A 197 8.79 -11.21 1.49
C PHE A 197 7.40 -11.74 1.83
N THR A 198 6.37 -10.90 1.74
CA THR A 198 4.98 -11.36 1.92
C THR A 198 4.61 -12.42 0.89
N HIS A 199 5.01 -12.21 -0.36
CA HIS A 199 4.89 -13.21 -1.41
C HIS A 199 6.28 -13.64 -1.89
N GLY A 200 6.48 -14.94 -2.00
CA GLY A 200 7.74 -15.49 -2.48
C GLY A 200 7.97 -15.22 -3.96
N GLY A 201 9.22 -15.32 -4.39
CA GLY A 201 9.61 -15.26 -5.79
C GLY A 201 10.57 -16.35 -6.22
N SER A 202 11.19 -16.13 -7.38
CA SER A 202 12.05 -17.08 -8.08
C SER A 202 13.53 -16.67 -8.06
N ALA A 203 13.92 -15.68 -7.25
CA ALA A 203 15.30 -15.22 -7.18
C ALA A 203 16.23 -16.36 -6.72
N ALA A 204 17.16 -16.74 -7.60
CA ALA A 204 18.08 -17.86 -7.39
C ALA A 204 19.26 -17.53 -6.46
N SER A 205 19.47 -16.25 -6.10
CA SER A 205 20.58 -15.83 -5.25
C SER A 205 20.21 -14.66 -4.33
N ILE A 206 20.76 -14.69 -3.11
CA ILE A 206 20.53 -13.67 -2.08
C ILE A 206 20.98 -12.28 -2.54
N GLY A 207 22.02 -12.20 -3.40
CA GLY A 207 22.52 -10.93 -3.93
C GLY A 207 21.54 -10.18 -4.85
N ARG A 208 20.42 -10.81 -5.23
CA ARG A 208 19.35 -10.21 -6.04
C ARG A 208 18.06 -9.97 -5.25
N TYR A 209 18.08 -10.27 -3.95
CA TYR A 209 16.91 -10.13 -3.10
C TYR A 209 16.59 -8.65 -2.88
N LEU A 210 15.38 -8.27 -3.26
CA LEU A 210 14.82 -6.96 -3.00
C LEU A 210 13.61 -7.12 -2.07
N PRO A 211 13.82 -7.02 -0.75
CA PRO A 211 12.76 -7.24 0.24
C PRO A 211 11.68 -6.17 0.12
N ASP A 212 10.51 -6.48 0.68
CA ASP A 212 9.41 -5.53 0.77
C ASP A 212 9.86 -4.24 1.49
N ARG A 213 9.27 -3.11 1.07
CA ARG A 213 9.54 -1.79 1.66
C ARG A 213 8.30 -1.28 2.34
N GLU A 214 8.46 -0.87 3.59
CA GLU A 214 7.40 -0.35 4.44
C GLU A 214 7.69 1.09 4.82
N VAL A 215 6.65 1.90 4.86
CA VAL A 215 6.69 3.26 5.40
C VAL A 215 5.54 3.42 6.41
N ASN A 216 5.87 4.07 7.53
CA ASN A 216 4.94 4.40 8.59
C ASN A 216 4.91 5.91 8.73
N ILE A 217 3.72 6.49 8.55
CA ILE A 217 3.51 7.94 8.64
C ILE A 217 2.36 8.22 9.60
N GLU A 218 2.43 9.37 10.26
CA GLU A 218 1.35 9.87 11.10
C GLU A 218 0.82 11.17 10.51
N ILE A 219 -0.49 11.24 10.31
CA ILE A 219 -1.16 12.36 9.67
C ILE A 219 -2.20 12.93 10.63
N ALA A 220 -2.18 14.25 10.80
CA ALA A 220 -3.20 15.03 11.52
C ALA A 220 -4.08 15.78 10.51
N PRO A 221 -5.32 15.31 10.24
CA PRO A 221 -6.27 15.98 9.36
C PRO A 221 -6.59 17.40 9.82
N ARG A 222 -6.66 18.35 8.88
CA ARG A 222 -6.77 19.78 9.24
C ARG A 222 -8.17 20.23 9.64
N ASN A 223 -9.18 19.48 9.25
CA ASN A 223 -10.58 19.88 9.43
C ASN A 223 -11.28 19.16 10.59
N LEU A 224 -10.56 18.41 11.44
CA LEU A 224 -11.15 17.73 12.59
C LEU A 224 -11.46 18.64 13.78
N ASP A 225 -10.74 19.76 13.91
CA ASP A 225 -10.89 20.72 15.02
C ASP A 225 -11.81 21.91 14.68
N ARG A 226 -12.56 21.83 13.57
CA ARG A 226 -13.49 22.91 13.20
C ARG A 226 -14.83 22.73 13.91
N ASP A 227 -14.96 23.41 15.04
CA ASP A 227 -16.23 23.67 15.76
C ASP A 227 -17.22 24.51 14.93
#